data_AF-A0A6V7KIF5-F1
#
_entry.id   AF-A0A6V7KIF5-F1
#
_cell.length_a   1.000
_cell.length_b   1.000
_cell.length_c   1.000
_cell.angle_alpha   90.00
_cell.angle_beta   90.00
_cell.angle_gamma   90.00
#
_symmetry.space_group_name_H-M   'P 1'
#
loop_
_entity.id
_entity.type
_entity.pdbx_description
1 polymer ?
#
loop_
_entity_poly.entity_id
_entity_poly.type
_entity_poly.pdbx_seq_one_letter_code
_entity_poly.pdbx_strand_id
1 'polypeptide(L)'
;FTKPVVLEAYALFLDNWKAAKKAIKTTCQAKPAFARFLEMMEREHKGKLGLDQLLIKPVQKIPRYELLIQRLLKHTDKNHPDYELLTAAQKEVHELVVKINCTERESLEWEQQQTTLREVQSLVEGLAGIVTND
;
A
#
# COMPACT_ATOMS: atom_id res chain seq x y z
N PHE A 1 -8.99 16.57 -1.38
CA PHE A 1 -8.44 15.29 -1.89
C PHE A 1 -8.65 15.10 -3.40
N THR A 2 -9.32 16.03 -4.09
CA THR A 2 -9.62 15.93 -5.54
C THR A 2 -8.58 16.57 -6.46
N LYS A 3 -7.53 17.18 -5.91
CA LYS A 3 -6.43 17.72 -6.73
C LYS A 3 -5.64 16.56 -7.33
N PRO A 4 -5.47 16.48 -8.67
CA PRO A 4 -4.79 15.37 -9.33
C PRO A 4 -3.41 15.05 -8.73
N VAL A 5 -2.60 16.09 -8.47
CA VAL A 5 -1.27 15.97 -7.86
C VAL A 5 -1.29 15.27 -6.50
N VAL A 6 -2.33 15.49 -5.70
CA VAL A 6 -2.45 14.86 -4.37
C VAL A 6 -2.78 13.37 -4.52
N LEU A 7 -3.62 13.02 -5.48
CA LEU A 7 -3.98 11.62 -5.76
C LEU A 7 -2.80 10.86 -6.37
N GLU A 8 -2.03 11.48 -7.25
CA GLU A 8 -0.82 10.91 -7.85
C GLU A 8 0.24 10.63 -6.79
N ALA A 9 0.57 11.61 -5.94
CA ALA A 9 1.52 11.42 -4.85
C ALA A 9 1.07 10.33 -3.87
N TYR A 10 -0.24 10.24 -3.62
CA TYR A 10 -0.82 9.24 -2.74
C TYR A 10 -0.79 7.83 -3.36
N ALA A 11 -1.12 7.69 -4.65
CA ALA A 11 -0.99 6.44 -5.38
C ALA A 11 0.46 5.93 -5.37
N LEU A 12 1.41 6.81 -5.70
CA LEU A 12 2.84 6.48 -5.64
C LEU A 12 3.29 6.02 -4.24
N PHE A 13 2.75 6.62 -3.17
CA PHE A 13 3.04 6.16 -1.82
C PHE A 13 2.52 4.73 -1.58
N LEU A 14 1.29 4.44 -1.99
CA LEU A 14 0.67 3.12 -1.79
C LEU A 14 1.42 2.03 -2.56
N ASP A 15 1.77 2.32 -3.82
CA ASP A 15 2.51 1.39 -4.69
C ASP A 15 3.87 1.02 -4.07
N ASN A 16 4.54 1.98 -3.43
CA ASN A 16 5.87 1.77 -2.85
C ASN A 16 5.86 1.35 -1.37
N TRP A 17 4.71 1.39 -0.69
CA TRP A 17 4.65 1.15 0.76
C TRP A 17 5.12 -0.25 1.15
N LYS A 18 4.73 -1.29 0.39
CA LYS A 18 5.16 -2.68 0.64
C LYS A 18 6.69 -2.82 0.51
N ALA A 19 7.24 -2.24 -0.56
CA ALA A 19 8.68 -2.21 -0.80
C ALA A 19 9.43 -1.47 0.31
N ALA A 20 8.93 -0.30 0.74
CA ALA A 20 9.49 0.45 1.85
C ALA A 20 9.47 -0.36 3.16
N LYS A 21 8.35 -1.03 3.47
CA LYS A 21 8.23 -1.89 4.66
C LYS A 21 9.22 -3.05 4.64
N LYS A 22 9.40 -3.70 3.48
CA LYS A 22 10.40 -4.75 3.28
C LYS A 22 11.82 -4.20 3.46
N ALA A 23 12.14 -3.07 2.84
CA ALA A 23 13.45 -2.44 2.94
C ALA A 23 13.80 -2.07 4.39
N ILE A 24 12.85 -1.51 5.14
CA ILE A 24 13.02 -1.22 6.58
C ILE A 24 13.34 -2.50 7.34
N LYS A 25 12.53 -3.56 7.16
CA LYS A 25 12.73 -4.85 7.85
C LYS A 25 14.09 -5.45 7.54
N THR A 26 14.47 -5.54 6.27
CA THR A 26 15.76 -6.09 5.84
C THR A 26 16.92 -5.26 6.36
N THR A 27 16.79 -3.93 6.38
CA THR A 27 17.84 -3.03 6.89
C THR A 27 18.00 -3.16 8.40
N CYS A 28 16.91 -3.30 9.17
CA CYS A 28 17.00 -3.57 10.61
C CYS A 28 17.73 -4.88 10.91
N GLN A 29 17.48 -5.92 10.12
CA GLN A 29 18.17 -7.22 10.26
C GLN A 29 19.66 -7.12 9.90
N ALA A 30 20.00 -6.40 8.84
CA ALA A 30 21.38 -6.26 8.37
C ALA A 30 22.20 -5.25 9.20
N LYS A 31 21.56 -4.24 9.80
CA LYS A 31 22.23 -3.12 10.45
C LYS A 31 21.64 -2.84 11.84
N PRO A 32 22.19 -3.44 12.92
CA PRO A 32 21.70 -3.25 14.28
C PRO A 32 21.69 -1.79 14.77
N ALA A 33 22.60 -0.95 14.26
CA ALA A 33 22.61 0.48 14.58
C ALA A 33 21.35 1.21 14.07
N PHE A 34 20.85 0.82 12.90
CA PHE A 34 19.61 1.36 12.35
C PHE A 34 18.39 0.91 13.14
N ALA A 35 18.35 -0.36 13.58
CA ALA A 35 17.29 -0.86 14.45
C ALA A 35 17.22 -0.07 15.77
N ARG A 36 18.36 0.13 16.45
CA ARG A 36 18.42 0.94 17.68
C ARG A 36 17.98 2.39 17.46
N PHE A 37 18.34 2.98 16.33
CA PHE A 37 17.87 4.31 15.96
C PHE A 37 16.35 4.37 15.87
N LEU A 38 15.72 3.41 15.17
CA LEU A 38 14.26 3.37 15.06
C LEU A 38 13.58 3.14 16.42
N GLU A 39 14.13 2.29 17.29
CA GLU A 39 13.62 2.08 18.65
C GLU A 39 13.69 3.35 19.50
N MET A 40 14.79 4.12 19.38
CA MET A 40 14.93 5.41 20.06
C MET A 40 13.89 6.41 19.55
N MET A 41 13.72 6.53 18.23
CA MET A 41 12.72 7.40 17.63
C MET A 41 11.30 7.02 18.05
N GLU A 42 10.98 5.74 18.16
CA GLU A 42 9.68 5.27 18.65
C GLU A 42 9.44 5.69 20.11
N ARG A 43 10.45 5.61 20.97
CA ARG A 43 10.36 6.03 22.39
C ARG A 43 10.16 7.53 22.54
N GLU A 44 10.83 8.33 21.71
CA GLU A 44 10.72 9.80 21.72
C GLU A 44 9.40 10.29 21.09
N HIS A 45 8.82 9.51 20.19
CA HIS A 45 7.54 9.84 19.58
C HIS A 45 6.43 9.87 20.65
N LYS A 46 5.67 10.98 20.71
CA LYS A 46 4.60 11.20 21.71
C LYS A 46 3.58 10.06 21.80
N GLY A 47 3.30 9.40 20.68
CA GLY A 47 2.36 8.28 20.60
C GLY A 47 2.99 6.89 20.75
N LYS A 48 4.30 6.78 20.98
CA LYS A 48 5.06 5.52 21.01
C LYS A 48 4.77 4.62 19.80
N LEU A 49 4.84 5.21 18.61
CA LEU A 49 4.53 4.53 17.36
C LEU A 49 5.82 4.30 16.59
N GLY A 50 6.12 3.03 16.28
CA GLY A 50 7.17 2.67 15.34
C GLY A 50 6.92 3.19 13.94
N LEU A 51 7.98 3.28 13.14
CA LEU A 51 7.92 3.77 11.76
C LEU A 51 6.94 2.96 10.90
N ASP A 52 6.85 1.65 11.11
CA ASP A 52 5.91 0.77 10.43
C ASP A 52 4.44 1.10 10.76
N GLN A 53 4.15 1.42 12.03
CA GLN A 53 2.82 1.85 12.50
C GLN A 53 2.42 3.24 12.00
N LEU A 54 3.40 4.07 11.68
CA LEU A 54 3.17 5.37 11.04
C LEU A 54 2.89 5.19 9.54
N LEU A 55 3.68 4.38 8.85
CA LEU A 55 3.60 4.15 7.41
C LEU A 55 2.32 3.43 6.96
N ILE A 56 1.66 2.66 7.84
CA ILE A 56 0.36 2.05 7.53
C ILE A 56 -0.80 3.05 7.55
N LYS A 57 -0.63 4.23 8.18
CA LYS A 57 -1.74 5.19 8.35
C LYS A 57 -2.30 5.72 7.04
N PRO A 58 -1.48 6.12 6.04
CA PRO A 58 -1.97 6.50 4.72
C PRO A 58 -2.77 5.35 4.11
N VAL A 59 -2.22 4.12 4.01
CA VAL A 59 -2.93 2.94 3.45
C VAL A 59 -4.34 2.78 4.02
N GLN A 60 -4.50 2.92 5.33
CA GLN A 60 -5.80 2.77 6.00
C GLN A 60 -6.72 4.00 5.93
N LYS A 61 -6.24 5.14 5.42
CA LYS A 61 -6.95 6.42 5.50
C LYS A 61 -8.16 6.47 4.58
N ILE A 62 -8.00 6.05 3.33
CA ILE A 62 -9.08 6.08 2.32
C ILE A 62 -10.21 5.10 2.69
N PRO A 63 -9.94 3.83 3.06
CA PRO A 63 -11.00 2.93 3.54
C PRO A 63 -11.74 3.46 4.76
N ARG A 64 -11.06 4.18 5.68
CA ARG A 64 -11.73 4.81 6.82
C ARG A 64 -12.68 5.92 6.38
N TYR A 65 -12.32 6.73 5.40
CA TYR A 65 -13.21 7.77 4.89
C TYR A 65 -14.45 7.17 4.23
N GLU A 66 -14.30 6.08 3.48
CA GLU A 66 -15.44 5.34 2.93
C GLU A 66 -16.44 4.93 4.01
N LEU A 67 -15.96 4.31 5.09
CA LEU A 67 -16.80 3.88 6.21
C LEU A 67 -17.45 5.06 6.96
N LEU A 68 -16.74 6.17 7.10
CA LEU A 68 -17.26 7.37 7.76
C LEU A 68 -18.37 8.02 6.94
N ILE A 69 -18.16 8.20 5.63
CA ILE A 69 -19.17 8.80 4.75
C ILE A 69 -20.39 7.89 4.64
N GLN A 70 -20.19 6.56 4.54
CA GLN A 70 -21.29 5.60 4.55
C GLN A 70 -22.11 5.69 5.84
N ARG A 71 -21.46 5.88 6.99
CA ARG A 71 -22.14 6.07 8.28
C ARG A 71 -22.89 7.40 8.33
N LEU A 72 -22.31 8.48 7.82
CA LEU A 72 -22.97 9.79 7.74
C LEU A 72 -24.22 9.71 6.88
N LEU A 73 -24.11 9.15 5.68
CA LEU A 73 -25.23 8.98 4.76
C LEU A 73 -26.36 8.13 5.36
N LYS A 74 -26.02 7.06 6.10
CA LYS A 74 -27.00 6.22 6.82
C LYS A 74 -27.83 7.00 7.85
N HIS A 75 -27.29 8.07 8.42
CA HIS A 75 -27.95 8.88 9.46
C HIS A 75 -28.33 10.27 8.97
N THR A 76 -28.32 10.50 7.66
CA THR A 76 -28.74 11.77 7.04
C THR A 76 -30.06 11.53 6.31
N ASP A 77 -31.08 12.34 6.60
CA ASP A 77 -32.37 12.27 5.92
C ASP A 77 -32.20 12.64 4.43
N LYS A 78 -33.02 12.05 3.55
CA LYS A 78 -32.97 12.31 2.11
C LYS A 78 -33.31 13.76 1.75
N ASN A 79 -34.09 14.43 2.59
CA ASN A 79 -34.46 15.84 2.40
C ASN A 79 -33.41 16.81 2.96
N HIS A 80 -32.36 16.30 3.62
CA HIS A 80 -31.28 17.13 4.14
C HIS A 80 -30.44 17.69 2.98
N PRO A 81 -30.05 18.98 3.01
CA PRO A 81 -29.28 19.60 1.91
C PRO A 81 -27.96 18.87 1.59
N ASP A 82 -27.35 18.22 2.58
CA ASP A 82 -26.09 17.48 2.39
C ASP A 82 -26.27 16.05 1.83
N TYR A 83 -27.48 15.52 1.71
CA TYR A 83 -27.69 14.13 1.32
C TYR A 83 -27.08 13.79 -0.05
N GLU A 84 -27.33 14.66 -1.04
CA GLU A 84 -26.78 14.51 -2.39
C GLU A 84 -25.25 14.66 -2.40
N LEU A 85 -24.72 15.60 -1.61
CA LEU A 85 -23.27 15.80 -1.48
C LEU A 85 -22.58 14.59 -0.84
N LEU A 86 -23.18 14.01 0.20
CA LEU A 86 -22.69 12.80 0.85
C LEU A 86 -22.76 11.60 -0.08
N THR A 87 -23.80 11.49 -0.91
CA THR A 87 -23.94 10.43 -1.91
C THR A 87 -22.86 10.53 -2.99
N ALA A 88 -22.62 11.74 -3.50
CA ALA A 88 -21.53 11.99 -4.45
C ALA A 88 -20.16 11.68 -3.85
N ALA A 89 -19.89 12.15 -2.63
CA ALA A 89 -18.64 11.87 -1.93
C ALA A 89 -18.45 10.37 -1.66
N GLN A 90 -19.51 9.64 -1.30
CA GLN A 90 -19.45 8.20 -1.11
C GLN A 90 -19.03 7.49 -2.39
N LYS A 91 -19.60 7.89 -3.53
CA LYS A 91 -19.26 7.33 -4.84
C LYS A 91 -17.80 7.57 -5.19
N GLU A 92 -17.32 8.81 -5.10
CA GLU A 92 -15.93 9.15 -5.44
C GLU A 92 -14.91 8.40 -4.55
N VAL A 93 -15.18 8.32 -3.25
CA VAL A 93 -14.29 7.61 -2.32
C VAL A 93 -14.31 6.11 -2.57
N HIS A 94 -15.48 5.53 -2.88
CA HIS A 94 -15.59 4.12 -3.24
C HIS A 94 -14.78 3.78 -4.50
N GLU A 95 -14.89 4.61 -5.55
CA GLU A 95 -14.10 4.45 -6.77
C GLU A 95 -12.59 4.47 -6.49
N LEU A 96 -12.15 5.36 -5.58
CA LEU A 96 -10.75 5.41 -5.16
C LEU A 96 -10.31 4.14 -4.39
N VAL A 97 -11.15 3.62 -3.50
CA VAL A 97 -10.89 2.35 -2.78
C VAL A 97 -10.76 1.20 -3.78
N VAL A 98 -11.70 1.08 -4.71
CA VAL A 98 -11.68 0.04 -5.75
C VAL A 98 -10.43 0.15 -6.61
N LYS A 99 -10.06 1.36 -7.02
CA LYS A 99 -8.84 1.60 -7.79
C LYS A 99 -7.59 1.14 -7.04
N ILE A 100 -7.45 1.53 -5.76
CA ILE A 100 -6.32 1.13 -4.91
C ILE A 100 -6.26 -0.40 -4.80
N ASN A 101 -7.38 -1.06 -4.50
CA ASN A 101 -7.42 -2.51 -4.36
C ASN A 101 -7.10 -3.24 -5.68
N CYS A 102 -7.54 -2.71 -6.84
CA CYS A 102 -7.23 -3.27 -8.14
C CYS A 102 -5.73 -3.17 -8.45
N THR A 103 -5.13 -1.99 -8.23
CA THR A 103 -3.69 -1.78 -8.38
C THR A 103 -2.89 -2.70 -7.45
N GLU A 104 -3.34 -2.89 -6.21
CA GLU A 104 -2.69 -3.83 -5.30
C GLU A 104 -2.76 -5.29 -5.80
N ARG A 105 -3.89 -5.72 -6.37
CA ARG A 105 -4.06 -7.06 -6.94
C ARG A 105 -3.16 -7.26 -8.16
N GLU A 106 -3.19 -6.34 -9.11
CA GLU A 106 -2.36 -6.37 -10.32
C GLU A 106 -0.86 -6.39 -9.98
N SER A 107 -0.44 -5.59 -8.99
CA SER A 107 0.93 -5.58 -8.51
C SER A 107 1.37 -6.94 -7.94
N LEU A 108 0.48 -7.64 -7.21
CA LEU A 108 0.78 -8.97 -6.67
C LEU A 108 0.89 -10.02 -7.78
N GLU A 109 -0.02 -9.97 -8.76
CA GLU A 109 0.01 -10.86 -9.92
C GLU A 109 1.30 -10.67 -10.74
N TRP A 110 1.72 -9.42 -10.96
CA TRP A 110 3.00 -9.09 -11.61
C TRP A 110 4.22 -9.56 -10.84
N GLU A 111 4.26 -9.37 -9.52
CA GLU A 111 5.37 -9.89 -8.70
C GLU A 111 5.47 -11.42 -8.78
N GLN A 112 4.33 -12.12 -8.77
CA GLN A 112 4.28 -13.56 -8.86
C GLN A 112 4.73 -14.05 -10.24
N GLN A 113 4.24 -13.43 -11.31
CA GLN A 113 4.65 -13.77 -12.67
C GLN A 113 6.13 -13.50 -12.92
N GLN A 114 6.69 -12.41 -12.40
CA GLN A 114 8.14 -12.16 -12.47
C GLN A 114 8.96 -13.20 -11.71
N THR A 115 8.46 -13.68 -10.57
CA THR A 115 9.14 -14.72 -9.79
C THR A 115 9.17 -16.04 -10.57
N THR A 116 8.03 -16.46 -11.12
CA THR A 116 7.95 -17.66 -11.97
C THR A 116 8.85 -17.55 -13.20
N LEU A 117 8.90 -16.38 -13.86
CA LEU A 117 9.80 -16.18 -15.00
C LEU A 117 11.28 -16.34 -14.62
N ARG A 118 11.70 -15.85 -13.45
CA ARG A 118 13.07 -16.03 -12.96
C ARG A 118 13.40 -17.49 -12.65
N GLU A 119 12.46 -18.22 -12.08
CA GLU A 119 12.63 -19.67 -11.82
C GLU A 119 12.79 -20.44 -13.13
N VAL A 120 11.94 -20.16 -14.13
CA VAL A 120 12.05 -20.75 -15.48
C VAL A 120 13.38 -20.41 -16.12
N GLN A 121 13.83 -19.16 -16.06
CA GLN A 121 15.14 -18.74 -16.58
C GLN A 121 16.29 -19.52 -15.92
N SER A 122 16.28 -19.63 -14.58
CA SER A 122 17.30 -20.39 -13.85
C SER A 122 17.35 -21.87 -14.25
N LEU A 123 16.19 -22.48 -14.53
CA LEU A 123 16.13 -23.86 -14.99
C LEU A 123 16.71 -24.02 -16.41
N VAL A 124 16.39 -23.09 -17.32
CA VAL A 124 16.91 -23.10 -18.70
C VAL A 124 18.43 -22.91 -18.72
N GLU A 125 18.96 -21.98 -17.92
CA GLU A 125 20.41 -21.77 -17.79
C GLU A 125 21.12 -22.99 -17.18
N GLY A 126 20.53 -23.63 -16.18
CA GLY A 126 21.04 -24.86 -15.59
C GLY A 126 21.06 -26.04 -16.58
N LEU A 127 20.09 -26.10 -17.50
CA LEU A 127 20.04 -27.10 -18.57
C LEU A 127 21.01 -26.82 -19.72
N ALA A 128 21.28 -25.55 -20.03
CA ALA A 128 22.23 -25.16 -21.08
C ALA A 128 23.66 -25.68 -20.81
N GLY A 129 24.03 -25.87 -19.53
CA GLY A 129 25.31 -26.49 -19.14
C GLY A 129 25.39 -28.01 -19.30
N ILE A 130 24.26 -28.69 -19.58
CA ILE A 130 24.21 -30.16 -19.76
C ILE A 130 24.33 -30.54 -21.24
N VAL A 131 24.02 -29.62 -22.17
CA VAL A 131 23.98 -29.89 -23.62
C VAL A 131 25.36 -29.87 -24.30
N THR A 132 26.45 -29.66 -23.56
CA THR A 132 27.82 -29.83 -24.08
C THR A 132 28.46 -31.10 -23.53
N ASN A 133 28.26 -32.22 -24.23
CA ASN A 133 29.26 -33.27 -24.50
C ASN A 133 28.56 -34.47 -25.16
N ASP A 134 28.42 -34.40 -26.48
CA ASP A 134 28.51 -35.57 -27.36
C ASP A 134 29.58 -35.25 -28.43
#